data_AF-A0A0F6TQ67-F1
#
_entry.id   AF-A0A0F6TQ67-F1
#
_cell.length_a   1.000
_cell.length_b   1.000
_cell.length_c   1.000
_cell.angle_alpha   90.00
_cell.angle_beta   90.00
_cell.angle_gamma   90.00
#
_symmetry.space_group_name_H-M   'P 1'
#
loop_
_entity.id
_entity.type
_entity.pdbx_description
1 polymer ?
#
loop_
_entity_poly.entity_id
_entity_poly.type
_entity_poly.pdbx_seq_one_letter_code
_entity_poly.pdbx_strand_id
1 'polypeptide(L)'
;MKKQILGLMSLALAASNSTAIAGTNHNNDNLVGKVPFLTTTSMDFSDANSPIHPFTNSALPNPPSDVYDGNLFQLRHDYPATAAVKTSPPWKKVTNNGLITQQNAMAYVEALKSYVSADMRKLIYDYDNWNASEEPWWQSIWLGTEREPIHGFYVGSGFPAGTLTHQKLDLTTYVLTLYDDTAAATLGNIWGTSLAQAYAPNITNPGAQYAEGSVIVKFAFVTPCGADWSPMEGTASLPIYAPLNSSNGSGNNPDKSQCPNNGSEGSVSEPSLTNIYLMQFDIIVKDSEAAPETGWVFSTLIYDKNAPGDDSWDKMVPLGATWGGNPDVINTSSEALTPPAQVNTKLTQNWINMNTPEYARSTLGWDGRLSGPNDGAVVTPAWAGGHYYPAGLSTAGCLGCHSSAQYNPESLTTDQPNMTSFLLPSTTQPPQVSAPPLSSGPKNSLVLTEPGSALWMKWFQSRAGDEPMDPKQVALDYDMVTAFKAIPMWQAALKAMNQEDSIKVNASLKRKAH
;
A
#
# COMPACT_ATOMS: atom_id res chain seq x y z
N MET A 1 1.84 54.24 -48.48
CA MET A 1 1.25 53.49 -49.62
C MET A 1 2.25 52.39 -49.99
N LYS A 2 1.95 51.09 -49.74
CA LYS A 2 1.49 50.09 -50.74
C LYS A 2 2.47 49.99 -51.94
N LYS A 3 3.11 48.88 -52.33
CA LYS A 3 2.90 47.40 -52.32
C LYS A 3 4.29 46.71 -52.43
N GLN A 4 4.61 45.56 -51.81
CA GLN A 4 4.30 44.15 -52.14
C GLN A 4 4.70 43.62 -53.53
N ILE A 5 5.55 42.58 -53.59
CA ILE A 5 5.40 41.20 -54.17
C ILE A 5 6.80 40.52 -54.13
N LEU A 6 7.08 39.55 -53.25
CA LEU A 6 6.82 38.09 -53.25
C LEU A 6 7.62 37.26 -54.29
N GLY A 7 8.47 36.37 -53.79
CA GLY A 7 9.18 35.34 -54.55
C GLY A 7 9.47 34.08 -53.72
N LEU A 8 8.85 32.99 -54.17
CA LEU A 8 9.25 31.57 -54.15
C LEU A 8 9.30 30.72 -52.88
N MET A 9 8.71 29.53 -53.06
CA MET A 9 8.45 28.40 -52.18
C MET A 9 9.70 27.58 -51.83
N SER A 10 9.68 26.93 -50.67
CA SER A 10 10.10 25.54 -50.52
C SER A 10 9.31 24.86 -49.41
N LEU A 11 8.78 23.67 -49.74
CA LEU A 11 8.02 22.76 -48.89
C LEU A 11 8.85 22.31 -47.67
N ALA A 12 8.25 22.35 -46.49
CA ALA A 12 8.67 21.55 -45.33
C ALA A 12 7.42 20.88 -44.72
N LEU A 13 7.56 19.60 -44.42
CA LEU A 13 6.53 18.72 -43.86
C LEU A 13 5.99 19.28 -42.53
N ALA A 14 4.66 19.37 -42.41
CA ALA A 14 3.99 19.60 -41.15
C ALA A 14 3.84 18.27 -40.39
N ALA A 15 4.50 18.16 -39.25
CA ALA A 15 4.12 17.20 -38.21
C ALA A 15 2.89 17.78 -37.48
N SER A 16 1.78 17.04 -37.52
CA SER A 16 0.56 17.39 -36.81
C SER A 16 0.72 17.13 -35.31
N ASN A 17 0.76 18.18 -34.52
CA ASN A 17 0.55 18.10 -33.07
C ASN A 17 -0.92 17.75 -32.81
N SER A 18 -1.19 16.56 -32.31
CA SER A 18 -2.47 16.19 -31.71
C SER A 18 -2.48 16.62 -30.24
N THR A 19 -2.97 17.83 -29.98
CA THR A 19 -3.44 18.22 -28.64
C THR A 19 -4.69 17.41 -28.31
N ALA A 20 -4.56 16.39 -27.47
CA ALA A 20 -5.70 15.70 -26.88
C ALA A 20 -6.40 16.65 -25.90
N ILE A 21 -7.65 16.96 -26.19
CA ILE A 21 -8.53 17.78 -25.35
C ILE A 21 -8.97 16.89 -24.19
N ALA A 22 -8.42 17.13 -23.00
CA ALA A 22 -8.87 16.52 -21.76
C ALA A 22 -10.28 17.02 -21.42
N GLY A 23 -11.26 16.11 -21.40
CA GLY A 23 -12.59 16.36 -20.86
C GLY A 23 -12.61 16.06 -19.37
N THR A 24 -12.85 17.08 -18.55
CA THR A 24 -13.00 16.95 -17.09
C THR A 24 -14.38 16.38 -16.74
N ASN A 25 -14.44 15.10 -16.34
CA ASN A 25 -15.64 14.52 -15.74
C ASN A 25 -15.63 14.76 -14.22
N HIS A 26 -16.41 15.74 -13.79
CA HIS A 26 -16.43 16.37 -12.46
C HIS A 26 -17.03 15.56 -11.27
N ASN A 27 -17.06 14.22 -11.28
CA ASN A 27 -17.75 13.49 -10.20
C ASN A 27 -16.90 12.49 -9.37
N ASN A 28 -15.62 12.28 -9.69
CA ASN A 28 -14.76 11.32 -8.94
C ASN A 28 -13.72 11.97 -8.02
N ASP A 29 -13.52 13.30 -8.08
CA ASP A 29 -12.58 14.08 -7.24
C ASP A 29 -13.00 14.20 -5.76
N ASN A 30 -14.05 13.48 -5.33
CA ASN A 30 -14.65 13.71 -4.04
C ASN A 30 -13.99 12.97 -2.87
N LEU A 31 -13.00 12.09 -3.11
CA LEU A 31 -12.31 11.34 -2.05
C LEU A 31 -10.79 11.55 -2.01
N VAL A 32 -10.16 11.89 -3.14
CA VAL A 32 -8.71 12.16 -3.22
C VAL A 32 -8.37 13.34 -2.31
N GLY A 33 -7.48 13.11 -1.32
CA GLY A 33 -7.08 14.12 -0.34
C GLY A 33 -8.18 14.56 0.65
N LYS A 34 -9.26 13.77 0.81
CA LYS A 34 -10.35 14.04 1.78
C LYS A 34 -10.42 13.08 2.97
N VAL A 35 -9.73 11.93 2.92
CA VAL A 35 -9.50 11.05 4.07
C VAL A 35 -7.99 10.76 4.15
N PRO A 36 -7.31 10.95 5.30
CA PRO A 36 -5.84 10.82 5.41
C PRO A 36 -5.28 9.52 4.81
N PHE A 37 -5.98 8.41 5.05
CA PHE A 37 -5.55 7.09 4.58
C PHE A 37 -5.71 6.86 3.05
N LEU A 38 -6.50 7.69 2.35
CA LEU A 38 -6.85 7.49 0.94
C LEU A 38 -5.97 8.30 -0.03
N THR A 39 -4.75 8.69 0.35
CA THR A 39 -3.97 9.64 -0.48
C THR A 39 -3.58 9.13 -1.87
N THR A 40 -3.81 7.87 -2.24
CA THR A 40 -3.84 7.44 -3.66
C THR A 40 -4.61 6.13 -3.93
N THR A 41 -5.23 5.47 -2.93
CA THR A 41 -5.83 4.13 -3.15
C THR A 41 -7.21 4.12 -3.80
N SER A 42 -7.73 5.25 -4.25
CA SER A 42 -9.01 5.24 -4.97
C SER A 42 -9.19 6.48 -5.84
N MET A 43 -9.18 6.25 -7.16
CA MET A 43 -9.92 6.99 -8.19
C MET A 43 -9.25 8.11 -8.98
N ASP A 44 -7.92 8.28 -8.98
CA ASP A 44 -7.29 8.97 -10.12
C ASP A 44 -7.18 7.99 -11.31
N PHE A 45 -8.34 7.60 -11.85
CA PHE A 45 -8.43 6.82 -13.09
C PHE A 45 -7.98 7.61 -14.32
N SER A 46 -7.56 8.87 -14.14
CA SER A 46 -6.97 9.68 -15.19
C SER A 46 -5.71 9.02 -15.76
N ASP A 47 -4.86 8.43 -14.91
CA ASP A 47 -3.69 7.65 -15.32
C ASP A 47 -4.05 6.27 -15.91
N ALA A 48 -5.17 5.69 -15.45
CA ALA A 48 -5.70 4.43 -15.98
C ALA A 48 -6.33 4.56 -17.39
N ASN A 49 -6.48 5.79 -17.90
CA ASN A 49 -6.90 6.03 -19.28
C ASN A 49 -5.75 5.92 -20.29
N SER A 50 -4.51 5.69 -19.83
CA SER A 50 -3.37 5.35 -20.68
C SER A 50 -3.22 3.83 -20.75
N PRO A 51 -2.87 3.22 -21.91
CA PRO A 51 -2.56 1.80 -21.99
C PRO A 51 -1.28 1.50 -21.19
N ILE A 52 -1.43 1.17 -19.91
CA ILE A 52 -0.30 0.84 -19.03
C ILE A 52 0.17 -0.60 -19.32
N HIS A 53 1.47 -0.75 -19.54
CA HIS A 53 2.10 -2.05 -19.67
C HIS A 53 2.31 -2.66 -18.26
N PRO A 54 1.74 -3.85 -17.95
CA PRO A 54 1.83 -4.49 -16.62
C PRO A 54 3.23 -4.62 -16.03
N PHE A 55 4.24 -4.78 -16.89
CA PHE A 55 5.63 -4.93 -16.49
C PHE A 55 6.48 -3.67 -16.64
N THR A 56 5.86 -2.49 -16.70
CA THR A 56 6.63 -1.23 -16.64
C THR A 56 7.42 -1.20 -15.33
N ASN A 57 8.56 -0.51 -15.24
CA ASN A 57 9.34 -0.33 -14.00
C ASN A 57 8.87 0.87 -13.16
N SER A 58 8.37 1.93 -13.78
CA SER A 58 7.93 3.15 -13.09
C SER A 58 6.81 3.83 -13.88
N ALA A 59 5.90 4.48 -13.17
CA ALA A 59 4.92 5.36 -13.80
C ALA A 59 5.54 6.74 -14.13
N LEU A 60 6.70 7.05 -13.53
CA LEU A 60 7.42 8.30 -13.71
C LEU A 60 8.58 8.11 -14.70
N PRO A 61 8.99 9.17 -15.41
CA PRO A 61 10.23 9.13 -16.17
C PRO A 61 11.42 8.97 -15.23
N ASN A 62 12.49 8.36 -15.74
CA ASN A 62 13.77 8.29 -15.03
C ASN A 62 14.28 9.71 -14.73
N PRO A 63 14.94 9.93 -13.58
CA PRO A 63 15.56 11.21 -13.29
C PRO A 63 16.62 11.55 -14.36
N PRO A 64 16.80 12.84 -14.68
CA PRO A 64 17.94 13.28 -15.48
C PRO A 64 19.27 12.80 -14.88
N SER A 65 20.24 12.43 -15.71
CA SER A 65 21.52 11.86 -15.25
C SER A 65 22.36 12.84 -14.42
N ASP A 66 22.14 14.14 -14.57
CA ASP A 66 22.76 15.19 -13.74
C ASP A 66 22.04 15.38 -12.39
N VAL A 67 20.84 14.81 -12.23
CA VAL A 67 20.10 14.76 -10.96
C VAL A 67 20.41 13.47 -10.21
N TYR A 68 20.41 12.33 -10.90
CA TYR A 68 20.73 11.02 -10.32
C TYR A 68 21.33 10.08 -11.38
N ASP A 69 22.50 9.53 -11.10
CA ASP A 69 23.26 8.64 -11.99
C ASP A 69 23.45 7.22 -11.42
N GLY A 70 22.83 6.91 -10.29
CA GLY A 70 22.88 5.59 -9.64
C GLY A 70 21.94 4.56 -10.29
N ASN A 71 21.85 3.39 -9.64
CA ASN A 71 21.02 2.29 -10.13
C ASN A 71 19.53 2.66 -10.12
N LEU A 72 18.83 2.26 -11.18
CA LEU A 72 17.38 2.42 -11.30
C LEU A 72 16.67 1.11 -11.02
N PHE A 73 15.45 1.25 -10.52
CA PHE A 73 14.58 0.13 -10.18
C PHE A 73 14.29 -0.74 -11.41
N GLN A 74 14.37 -2.05 -11.21
CA GLN A 74 13.96 -3.04 -12.17
C GLN A 74 12.89 -3.94 -11.54
N LEU A 75 11.71 -3.95 -12.15
CA LEU A 75 10.64 -4.85 -11.74
C LEU A 75 11.06 -6.28 -12.02
N ARG A 76 11.02 -7.11 -10.98
CA ARG A 76 11.22 -8.53 -11.13
C ARG A 76 9.89 -9.25 -11.35
N HIS A 77 9.68 -9.69 -12.59
CA HIS A 77 8.45 -10.39 -13.03
C HIS A 77 8.73 -11.75 -13.69
N ASP A 78 9.96 -12.26 -13.57
CA ASP A 78 10.37 -13.64 -13.90
C ASP A 78 9.99 -14.60 -12.76
N TYR A 79 8.70 -14.60 -12.41
CA TYR A 79 8.20 -15.37 -11.28
C TYR A 79 8.55 -16.86 -11.39
N PRO A 80 8.91 -17.53 -10.27
CA PRO A 80 9.24 -18.94 -10.28
C PRO A 80 7.99 -19.77 -10.62
N ALA A 81 8.16 -20.80 -11.46
CA ALA A 81 7.05 -21.67 -11.87
C ALA A 81 6.51 -22.56 -10.73
N THR A 82 7.31 -22.76 -9.68
CA THR A 82 6.97 -23.58 -8.51
C THR A 82 7.45 -22.89 -7.24
N ALA A 83 6.63 -22.91 -6.20
CA ALA A 83 7.01 -22.37 -4.90
C ALA A 83 8.18 -23.16 -4.30
N ALA A 84 9.18 -22.43 -3.78
CA ALA A 84 10.26 -23.04 -3.02
C ALA A 84 9.74 -23.65 -1.72
N VAL A 85 10.21 -24.86 -1.37
CA VAL A 85 9.81 -25.55 -0.13
C VAL A 85 10.79 -25.22 0.99
N LYS A 86 10.29 -24.65 2.10
CA LYS A 86 11.11 -24.34 3.28
C LYS A 86 11.08 -25.51 4.26
N THR A 87 12.20 -26.22 4.40
CA THR A 87 12.28 -27.46 5.20
C THR A 87 12.43 -27.23 6.70
N SER A 88 13.00 -26.11 7.14
CA SER A 88 13.21 -25.80 8.56
C SER A 88 13.35 -24.29 8.79
N PRO A 89 12.32 -23.50 8.44
CA PRO A 89 12.38 -22.06 8.61
C PRO A 89 12.58 -21.68 10.10
N PRO A 90 13.31 -20.59 10.40
CA PRO A 90 13.71 -20.27 11.77
C PRO A 90 12.53 -20.00 12.71
N TRP A 91 11.42 -19.44 12.21
CA TRP A 91 10.23 -19.16 13.01
C TRP A 91 9.48 -20.42 13.48
N LYS A 92 9.53 -21.53 12.71
CA LYS A 92 8.99 -22.82 13.18
C LYS A 92 9.79 -23.43 14.31
N LYS A 93 11.10 -23.11 14.42
CA LYS A 93 11.93 -23.61 15.53
C LYS A 93 11.52 -23.02 16.87
N VAL A 94 11.16 -21.74 16.92
CA VAL A 94 10.80 -21.05 18.17
C VAL A 94 9.39 -21.40 18.65
N THR A 95 8.51 -21.87 17.76
CA THR A 95 7.21 -22.44 18.14
C THR A 95 7.26 -23.95 18.37
N ASN A 96 8.42 -24.59 18.11
CA ASN A 96 8.57 -26.05 18.10
C ASN A 96 7.56 -26.74 17.15
N ASN A 97 7.36 -26.16 15.95
CA ASN A 97 6.36 -26.59 14.96
C ASN A 97 4.94 -26.64 15.56
N GLY A 98 4.62 -25.67 16.41
CA GLY A 98 3.33 -25.54 17.07
C GLY A 98 2.76 -24.14 16.93
N LEU A 99 1.72 -23.87 17.72
CA LEU A 99 1.01 -22.60 17.70
C LEU A 99 1.90 -21.42 18.09
N ILE A 100 1.69 -20.29 17.42
CA ILE A 100 2.11 -19.00 17.98
C ILE A 100 1.20 -18.66 19.16
N THR A 101 1.80 -18.11 20.21
CA THR A 101 1.14 -17.64 21.42
C THR A 101 1.72 -16.29 21.82
N GLN A 102 1.04 -15.55 22.70
CA GLN A 102 1.59 -14.30 23.23
C GLN A 102 2.95 -14.48 23.92
N GLN A 103 3.25 -15.67 24.45
CA GLN A 103 4.51 -15.96 25.13
C GLN A 103 5.68 -16.15 24.16
N ASN A 104 5.44 -16.72 22.97
CA ASN A 104 6.49 -16.98 21.98
C ASN A 104 6.50 -15.96 20.83
N ALA A 105 5.51 -15.07 20.74
CA ALA A 105 5.35 -14.09 19.66
C ALA A 105 6.58 -13.21 19.45
N MET A 106 7.22 -12.70 20.51
CA MET A 106 8.46 -11.93 20.37
C MET A 106 9.56 -12.74 19.66
N ALA A 107 9.81 -13.97 20.12
CA ALA A 107 10.81 -14.85 19.52
C ALA A 107 10.46 -15.21 18.06
N TYR A 108 9.16 -15.34 17.76
CA TYR A 108 8.67 -15.56 16.40
C TYR A 108 9.02 -14.39 15.49
N VAL A 109 8.70 -13.15 15.89
CA VAL A 109 8.99 -11.96 15.09
C VAL A 109 10.49 -11.73 14.94
N GLU A 110 11.28 -11.97 15.98
CA GLU A 110 12.76 -11.89 15.87
C GLU A 110 13.34 -12.95 14.93
N ALA A 111 12.78 -14.17 14.92
CA ALA A 111 13.18 -15.20 13.96
C ALA A 111 12.83 -14.80 12.51
N LEU A 112 11.70 -14.11 12.29
CA LEU A 112 11.35 -13.52 11.01
C LEU A 112 12.30 -12.39 10.59
N LYS A 113 12.59 -11.45 11.51
CA LYS A 113 13.58 -10.39 11.28
C LYS A 113 14.92 -10.99 10.88
N SER A 114 15.39 -12.01 11.59
CA SER A 114 16.65 -12.69 11.28
C SER A 114 16.64 -13.34 9.90
N TYR A 115 15.52 -13.93 9.47
CA TYR A 115 15.40 -14.56 8.15
C TYR A 115 15.63 -13.55 7.01
N VAL A 116 15.04 -12.36 7.11
CA VAL A 116 15.11 -11.35 6.03
C VAL A 116 16.32 -10.42 6.14
N SER A 117 17.01 -10.40 7.29
CA SER A 117 17.97 -9.33 7.64
C SER A 117 19.08 -9.10 6.62
N ALA A 118 19.69 -10.16 6.07
CA ALA A 118 20.82 -10.02 5.15
C ALA A 118 20.40 -9.25 3.88
N ASP A 119 19.30 -9.68 3.26
CA ASP A 119 18.80 -9.09 2.02
C ASP A 119 18.24 -7.68 2.26
N MET A 120 17.52 -7.47 3.37
CA MET A 120 16.95 -6.15 3.66
C MET A 120 18.04 -5.12 3.99
N ARG A 121 19.12 -5.51 4.67
CA ARG A 121 20.29 -4.64 4.86
C ARG A 121 20.98 -4.33 3.55
N LYS A 122 21.11 -5.31 2.65
CA LYS A 122 21.67 -5.07 1.31
C LYS A 122 20.84 -4.04 0.55
N LEU A 123 19.51 -4.17 0.55
CA LEU A 123 18.61 -3.22 -0.11
C LEU A 123 18.73 -1.81 0.48
N ILE A 124 18.84 -1.67 1.81
CA ILE A 124 18.92 -0.36 2.48
C ILE A 124 20.31 0.29 2.34
N TYR A 125 21.39 -0.48 2.47
CA TYR A 125 22.74 0.06 2.68
C TYR A 125 23.71 -0.21 1.53
N ASP A 126 23.35 -1.08 0.57
CA ASP A 126 24.20 -1.52 -0.52
C ASP A 126 23.42 -1.65 -1.85
N TYR A 127 22.53 -0.69 -2.10
CA TYR A 127 21.64 -0.71 -3.27
C TYR A 127 22.40 -0.65 -4.60
N ASP A 128 23.59 -0.05 -4.64
CA ASP A 128 24.44 -0.03 -5.84
C ASP A 128 24.87 -1.45 -6.27
N ASN A 129 24.86 -2.42 -5.36
CA ASN A 129 25.13 -3.83 -5.64
C ASN A 129 23.86 -4.71 -5.58
N TRP A 130 22.68 -4.10 -5.50
CA TRP A 130 21.40 -4.80 -5.59
C TRP A 130 21.06 -5.10 -7.05
N ASN A 131 21.10 -6.39 -7.43
CA ASN A 131 20.71 -6.83 -8.76
C ASN A 131 19.39 -7.58 -8.67
N ALA A 132 18.28 -6.90 -9.02
CA ALA A 132 16.94 -7.46 -8.91
C ALA A 132 16.79 -8.86 -9.55
N SER A 133 17.52 -9.17 -10.62
CA SER A 133 17.46 -10.49 -11.28
C SER A 133 18.10 -11.64 -10.50
N GLU A 134 18.96 -11.33 -9.52
CA GLU A 134 19.73 -12.29 -8.71
C GLU A 134 19.23 -12.40 -7.27
N GLU A 135 18.56 -11.38 -6.74
CA GLU A 135 18.05 -11.39 -5.36
C GLU A 135 16.81 -12.29 -5.22
N PRO A 136 16.55 -12.98 -4.10
CA PRO A 136 15.40 -13.89 -3.98
C PRO A 136 14.06 -13.19 -3.69
N TRP A 137 13.85 -11.99 -4.24
CA TRP A 137 12.70 -11.13 -3.97
C TRP A 137 12.06 -10.61 -5.26
N TRP A 138 10.73 -10.69 -5.32
CA TRP A 138 9.89 -10.24 -6.44
C TRP A 138 8.92 -9.16 -6.00
N GLN A 139 8.34 -8.44 -6.96
CA GLN A 139 7.28 -7.48 -6.72
C GLN A 139 6.03 -7.90 -7.48
N SER A 140 4.85 -7.55 -6.96
CA SER A 140 3.63 -7.61 -7.77
C SER A 140 3.75 -6.65 -8.96
N ILE A 141 3.05 -6.96 -10.05
CA ILE A 141 3.00 -6.08 -11.22
C ILE A 141 2.44 -4.71 -10.83
N TRP A 142 2.71 -3.71 -11.66
CA TRP A 142 2.32 -2.34 -11.36
C TRP A 142 1.46 -1.74 -12.46
N LEU A 143 0.35 -1.15 -12.07
CA LEU A 143 -0.71 -0.81 -13.02
C LEU A 143 -1.37 0.55 -12.84
N GLY A 144 -0.98 1.39 -11.87
CA GLY A 144 -1.72 2.64 -11.66
C GLY A 144 -1.02 3.77 -10.95
N THR A 145 -0.73 3.63 -9.66
CA THR A 145 -0.25 4.76 -8.85
C THR A 145 1.20 5.16 -9.18
N GLU A 146 1.70 6.26 -8.63
CA GLU A 146 3.11 6.63 -8.74
C GLU A 146 3.99 5.55 -8.09
N ARG A 147 4.74 4.79 -8.92
CA ARG A 147 5.90 4.02 -8.48
C ARG A 147 7.14 4.73 -8.99
N GLU A 148 8.01 5.13 -8.09
CA GLU A 148 9.18 5.93 -8.40
C GLU A 148 10.32 5.09 -9.03
N PRO A 149 11.16 5.69 -9.89
CA PRO A 149 12.09 4.96 -10.76
C PRO A 149 13.42 4.55 -10.11
N ILE A 150 13.77 5.04 -8.92
CA ILE A 150 15.07 4.73 -8.30
C ILE A 150 15.02 3.40 -7.56
N HIS A 151 14.07 3.23 -6.65
CA HIS A 151 13.95 2.08 -5.76
C HIS A 151 12.61 1.31 -5.91
N GLY A 152 11.66 1.83 -6.70
CA GLY A 152 10.36 1.20 -6.92
C GLY A 152 9.37 1.42 -5.77
N PHE A 153 9.62 2.39 -4.90
CA PHE A 153 8.67 2.76 -3.84
C PHE A 153 7.42 3.41 -4.43
N TYR A 154 6.33 3.36 -3.68
CA TYR A 154 5.09 4.02 -4.04
C TYR A 154 4.41 4.62 -2.82
N VAL A 155 3.53 5.58 -3.04
CA VAL A 155 2.81 6.25 -1.96
C VAL A 155 1.97 5.23 -1.18
N GLY A 156 2.18 5.18 0.14
CA GLY A 156 1.41 4.37 1.08
C GLY A 156 0.19 5.14 1.58
N SER A 157 0.42 6.11 2.47
CA SER A 157 -0.61 6.92 3.13
C SER A 157 -0.06 8.30 3.49
N GLY A 158 -0.94 9.28 3.67
CA GLY A 158 -0.60 10.59 4.18
C GLY A 158 -1.24 10.83 5.53
N PHE A 159 -0.52 11.39 6.48
CA PHE A 159 -1.07 11.69 7.80
C PHE A 159 -0.90 13.17 8.14
N PRO A 160 -1.98 13.86 8.57
CA PRO A 160 -1.88 15.22 9.03
C PRO A 160 -1.02 15.32 10.30
N ALA A 161 -0.46 16.50 10.56
CA ALA A 161 0.24 16.82 11.80
C ALA A 161 -0.56 16.40 13.05
N GLY A 162 0.12 15.79 14.01
CA GLY A 162 -0.47 15.33 15.27
C GLY A 162 -1.15 13.96 15.21
N THR A 163 -1.09 13.25 14.09
CA THR A 163 -1.59 11.86 14.02
C THR A 163 -0.71 10.91 14.83
N LEU A 164 0.61 11.05 14.71
CA LEU A 164 1.59 10.27 15.47
C LEU A 164 2.14 11.11 16.62
N THR A 165 2.51 10.44 17.72
CA THR A 165 3.06 11.13 18.90
C THR A 165 4.25 12.01 18.51
N HIS A 166 4.19 13.29 18.91
CA HIS A 166 5.18 14.35 18.64
C HIS A 166 5.41 14.74 17.17
N GLN A 167 4.62 14.22 16.22
CA GLN A 167 4.67 14.61 14.82
C GLN A 167 4.05 16.01 14.64
N LYS A 168 4.83 16.97 14.12
CA LYS A 168 4.42 18.39 14.00
C LYS A 168 4.09 18.85 12.58
N LEU A 169 4.61 18.15 11.58
CA LEU A 169 4.34 18.41 10.18
C LEU A 169 3.55 17.25 9.62
N ASP A 170 2.79 17.48 8.56
CA ASP A 170 2.19 16.39 7.79
C ASP A 170 3.29 15.40 7.37
N LEU A 171 2.93 14.13 7.19
CA LEU A 171 3.85 13.10 6.75
C LEU A 171 3.24 12.34 5.58
N THR A 172 4.06 12.00 4.58
CA THR A 172 3.71 10.96 3.60
C THR A 172 4.56 9.74 3.89
N THR A 173 3.97 8.57 3.68
CA THR A 173 4.68 7.31 3.67
C THR A 173 4.93 6.83 2.24
N TYR A 174 6.11 6.26 2.05
CA TYR A 174 6.49 5.55 0.84
C TYR A 174 6.76 4.10 1.21
N VAL A 175 6.16 3.18 0.47
CA VAL A 175 6.22 1.76 0.78
C VAL A 175 6.70 0.93 -0.41
N LEU A 176 7.32 -0.20 -0.12
CA LEU A 176 7.78 -1.19 -1.09
C LEU A 176 7.41 -2.57 -0.55
N THR A 177 6.66 -3.35 -1.32
CA THR A 177 6.30 -4.73 -0.96
C THR A 177 7.12 -5.72 -1.78
N LEU A 178 7.71 -6.70 -1.13
CA LEU A 178 8.48 -7.77 -1.75
C LEU A 178 7.94 -9.15 -1.36
N TYR A 179 8.04 -10.10 -2.28
CA TYR A 179 7.58 -11.47 -2.16
C TYR A 179 8.78 -12.39 -2.31
N ASP A 180 8.99 -13.31 -1.38
CA ASP A 180 10.08 -14.27 -1.49
C ASP A 180 9.82 -15.32 -2.58
N ASP A 181 10.79 -16.20 -2.83
CA ASP A 181 10.72 -17.25 -3.85
C ASP A 181 9.54 -18.22 -3.69
N THR A 182 9.08 -18.46 -2.47
CA THR A 182 7.89 -19.27 -2.18
C THR A 182 6.62 -18.49 -2.55
N ALA A 183 6.52 -17.22 -2.14
CA ALA A 183 5.36 -16.38 -2.38
C ALA A 183 5.21 -15.94 -3.85
N ALA A 184 6.33 -15.66 -4.51
CA ALA A 184 6.38 -15.17 -5.89
C ALA A 184 5.80 -16.17 -6.90
N ALA A 185 5.80 -17.47 -6.60
CA ALA A 185 5.13 -18.46 -7.44
C ALA A 185 3.63 -18.19 -7.58
N THR A 186 2.98 -17.69 -6.52
CA THR A 186 1.56 -17.31 -6.58
C THR A 186 1.35 -16.06 -7.42
N LEU A 187 2.27 -15.08 -7.38
CA LEU A 187 2.23 -13.95 -8.32
C LEU A 187 2.36 -14.43 -9.77
N GLY A 188 3.24 -15.41 -10.04
CA GLY A 188 3.37 -16.06 -11.34
C GLY A 188 2.11 -16.81 -11.77
N ASN A 189 1.41 -17.46 -10.83
CA ASN A 189 0.14 -18.11 -11.11
C ASN A 189 -0.95 -17.11 -11.50
N ILE A 190 -1.00 -15.95 -10.83
CA ILE A 190 -1.98 -14.89 -11.11
C ILE A 190 -1.64 -14.18 -12.42
N TRP A 191 -0.43 -13.64 -12.56
CA TRP A 191 -0.08 -12.69 -13.63
C TRP A 191 0.66 -13.34 -14.81
N GLY A 192 1.24 -14.52 -14.62
CA GLY A 192 2.18 -15.11 -15.58
C GLY A 192 3.44 -14.25 -15.78
N THR A 193 4.22 -14.60 -16.79
CA THR A 193 5.50 -13.93 -17.12
C THR A 193 5.50 -13.28 -18.50
N SER A 194 4.41 -13.43 -19.24
CA SER A 194 4.20 -12.81 -20.55
C SER A 194 3.09 -11.77 -20.51
N LEU A 195 3.16 -10.79 -21.42
CA LEU A 195 2.17 -9.73 -21.51
C LEU A 195 0.75 -10.28 -21.74
N ALA A 196 0.63 -11.33 -22.57
CA ALA A 196 -0.64 -11.98 -22.85
C ALA A 196 -1.27 -12.60 -21.59
N GLN A 197 -0.45 -13.21 -20.71
CA GLN A 197 -0.92 -13.75 -19.43
C GLN A 197 -1.28 -12.63 -18.45
N ALA A 198 -0.47 -11.57 -18.36
CA ALA A 198 -0.74 -10.46 -17.45
C ALA A 198 -2.03 -9.70 -17.81
N TYR A 199 -2.42 -9.70 -19.09
CA TYR A 199 -3.72 -9.18 -19.53
C TYR A 199 -4.90 -10.12 -19.26
N ALA A 200 -4.65 -11.38 -18.93
CA ALA A 200 -5.66 -12.39 -18.60
C ALA A 200 -5.31 -13.13 -17.29
N PRO A 201 -5.26 -12.41 -16.16
CA PRO A 201 -4.79 -12.96 -14.89
C PRO A 201 -5.71 -14.07 -14.37
N ASN A 202 -5.10 -15.08 -13.75
CA ASN A 202 -5.79 -16.20 -13.11
C ASN A 202 -6.17 -15.85 -11.66
N ILE A 203 -7.29 -15.14 -11.51
CA ILE A 203 -7.82 -14.71 -10.22
C ILE A 203 -8.86 -15.72 -9.73
N THR A 204 -8.44 -16.98 -9.58
CA THR A 204 -9.28 -18.09 -9.10
C THR A 204 -8.69 -18.71 -7.84
N ASN A 205 -9.46 -19.53 -7.13
CA ASN A 205 -8.92 -20.47 -6.15
C ASN A 205 -8.80 -21.85 -6.80
N PRO A 206 -7.62 -22.51 -6.77
CA PRO A 206 -6.44 -22.19 -5.95
C PRO A 206 -5.40 -21.25 -6.59
N GLY A 207 -5.65 -20.64 -7.76
CA GLY A 207 -4.66 -19.81 -8.47
C GLY A 207 -4.06 -18.63 -7.68
N ALA A 208 -4.84 -18.02 -6.78
CA ALA A 208 -4.44 -16.89 -5.94
C ALA A 208 -4.03 -17.28 -4.51
N GLN A 209 -3.82 -18.58 -4.24
CA GLN A 209 -3.48 -19.06 -2.90
C GLN A 209 -1.96 -19.19 -2.74
N TYR A 210 -1.44 -18.73 -1.60
CA TYR A 210 -0.02 -18.76 -1.29
C TYR A 210 0.39 -20.12 -0.72
N ALA A 211 1.57 -20.60 -1.12
CA ALA A 211 2.13 -21.83 -0.59
C ALA A 211 2.58 -21.66 0.87
N GLU A 212 2.50 -22.73 1.66
CA GLU A 212 3.00 -22.76 3.04
C GLU A 212 4.49 -22.33 3.08
N GLY A 213 4.81 -21.46 4.03
CA GLY A 213 6.14 -20.86 4.17
C GLY A 213 6.38 -19.61 3.33
N SER A 214 5.40 -19.15 2.54
CA SER A 214 5.47 -17.87 1.82
C SER A 214 5.79 -16.72 2.77
N VAL A 215 6.75 -15.87 2.42
CA VAL A 215 7.11 -14.67 3.17
C VAL A 215 6.92 -13.43 2.29
N ILE A 216 6.14 -12.48 2.79
CA ILE A 216 5.91 -11.19 2.14
C ILE A 216 6.35 -10.11 3.12
N VAL A 217 7.11 -9.15 2.64
CA VAL A 217 7.63 -8.03 3.44
C VAL A 217 7.19 -6.70 2.87
N LYS A 218 7.05 -5.71 3.74
CA LYS A 218 6.73 -4.33 3.34
C LYS A 218 7.62 -3.34 4.08
N PHE A 219 8.41 -2.58 3.34
CA PHE A 219 9.05 -1.38 3.87
C PHE A 219 8.04 -0.25 3.98
N ALA A 220 8.15 0.56 5.03
CA ALA A 220 7.46 1.83 5.12
C ALA A 220 8.44 2.90 5.63
N PHE A 221 8.73 3.84 4.74
CA PHE A 221 9.52 5.03 4.99
C PHE A 221 8.59 6.25 5.09
N VAL A 222 9.08 7.32 5.71
CA VAL A 222 8.36 8.57 5.90
C VAL A 222 9.16 9.77 5.40
N THR A 223 8.48 10.84 5.00
CA THR A 223 9.14 12.10 4.60
C THR A 223 9.82 12.90 5.73
N PRO A 224 9.31 12.97 6.99
CA PRO A 224 10.02 13.69 8.05
C PRO A 224 11.28 12.96 8.53
N CYS A 225 12.40 13.67 8.45
CA CYS A 225 13.68 13.33 9.09
C CYS A 225 13.67 13.58 10.59
N GLY A 226 14.74 13.17 11.28
CA GLY A 226 14.92 13.39 12.72
C GLY A 226 14.84 14.85 13.20
N ALA A 227 15.24 15.82 12.36
CA ALA A 227 15.16 17.24 12.72
C ALA A 227 13.71 17.75 12.78
N ASP A 228 12.84 17.25 11.91
CA ASP A 228 11.41 17.58 11.89
C ASP A 228 10.60 16.71 12.87
N TRP A 229 11.02 15.46 13.06
CA TRP A 229 10.36 14.50 13.93
C TRP A 229 11.38 13.60 14.63
N SER A 230 11.64 13.91 15.90
CA SER A 230 12.72 13.29 16.68
C SER A 230 12.76 11.76 16.75
N PRO A 231 11.65 10.99 16.64
CA PRO A 231 11.74 9.54 16.56
C PRO A 231 12.54 9.02 15.35
N MET A 232 12.60 9.78 14.24
CA MET A 232 13.34 9.41 13.02
C MET A 232 14.81 9.81 13.06
N GLU A 233 15.33 10.28 14.20
CA GLU A 233 16.74 10.62 14.34
C GLU A 233 17.64 9.38 14.15
N GLY A 234 18.60 9.48 13.23
CA GLY A 234 19.58 8.44 12.95
C GLY A 234 19.04 7.22 12.17
N THR A 235 17.79 7.27 11.68
CA THR A 235 17.26 6.18 10.84
C THR A 235 17.85 6.21 9.43
N ALA A 236 17.75 5.07 8.74
CA ALA A 236 18.22 4.93 7.38
C ALA A 236 17.43 5.83 6.44
N SER A 237 18.10 6.40 5.45
CA SER A 237 17.47 7.26 4.46
C SER A 237 17.82 6.80 3.05
N LEU A 238 16.82 6.87 2.16
CA LEU A 238 16.97 6.58 0.74
C LEU A 238 16.45 7.77 -0.08
N PRO A 239 17.11 8.12 -1.20
CA PRO A 239 16.55 9.06 -2.15
C PRO A 239 15.51 8.38 -3.04
N ILE A 240 14.37 9.02 -3.27
CA ILE A 240 13.38 8.64 -4.28
C ILE A 240 13.17 9.79 -5.26
N TYR A 241 12.62 9.51 -6.43
CA TYR A 241 12.27 10.54 -7.40
C TYR A 241 10.75 10.62 -7.59
N ALA A 242 10.11 11.60 -6.95
CA ALA A 242 8.66 11.69 -6.85
C ALA A 242 8.14 13.14 -6.90
N PRO A 243 6.90 13.36 -7.38
CA PRO A 243 6.24 14.68 -7.34
C PRO A 243 5.78 15.05 -5.92
N LEU A 244 5.55 16.35 -5.70
CA LEU A 244 4.87 16.85 -4.51
C LEU A 244 3.37 16.52 -4.60
N ASN A 245 2.90 15.47 -3.93
CA ASN A 245 1.46 15.24 -3.77
C ASN A 245 0.86 16.09 -2.64
N SER A 246 -0.48 16.15 -2.56
CA SER A 246 -1.20 16.93 -1.53
C SER A 246 -0.82 16.56 -0.09
N SER A 247 -0.33 15.33 0.11
CA SER A 247 0.11 14.81 1.40
C SER A 247 1.62 14.80 1.60
N ASN A 248 2.45 15.30 0.65
CA ASN A 248 3.92 15.18 0.62
C ASN A 248 4.69 15.88 1.76
N GLY A 249 4.06 15.93 2.92
CA GLY A 249 4.68 15.82 4.21
C GLY A 249 5.36 17.10 4.64
N SER A 250 6.53 16.94 5.24
CA SER A 250 7.44 18.04 5.50
C SER A 250 7.85 18.78 4.21
N GLY A 251 7.87 18.12 3.05
CA GLY A 251 8.18 18.73 1.75
C GLY A 251 7.17 19.78 1.29
N ASN A 252 5.91 19.67 1.72
CA ASN A 252 4.87 20.67 1.47
C ASN A 252 4.97 21.91 2.37
N ASN A 253 5.89 21.92 3.33
CA ASN A 253 6.13 23.04 4.24
C ASN A 253 7.62 23.40 4.27
N PRO A 254 8.23 23.80 3.15
CA PRO A 254 9.68 23.99 3.03
C PRO A 254 10.23 25.08 3.96
N ASP A 255 9.45 26.11 4.27
CA ASP A 255 9.84 27.16 5.23
C ASP A 255 9.93 26.66 6.69
N LYS A 256 9.31 25.51 6.98
CA LYS A 256 9.29 24.91 8.32
C LYS A 256 10.20 23.68 8.41
N SER A 257 10.22 22.86 7.36
CA SER A 257 11.00 21.64 7.33
C SER A 257 12.49 21.93 7.40
N GLN A 258 13.18 21.13 8.20
CA GLN A 258 14.63 21.12 8.34
C GLN A 258 15.25 19.91 7.64
N CYS A 259 14.47 19.18 6.84
CA CYS A 259 14.93 17.98 6.17
C CYS A 259 15.62 18.30 4.84
N PRO A 260 16.84 17.79 4.61
CA PRO A 260 17.57 18.05 3.38
C PRO A 260 16.92 17.32 2.21
N ASN A 261 16.76 18.01 1.07
CA ASN A 261 16.29 17.45 -0.19
C ASN A 261 15.03 16.60 -0.02
N ASN A 262 14.06 17.10 0.75
CA ASN A 262 12.83 16.38 1.08
C ASN A 262 11.69 16.76 0.12
N GLY A 263 12.00 16.78 -1.18
CA GLY A 263 11.04 17.07 -2.25
C GLY A 263 10.63 18.54 -2.40
N SER A 264 11.21 19.46 -1.63
CA SER A 264 10.83 20.89 -1.61
C SER A 264 10.93 21.60 -2.97
N GLU A 265 11.75 21.08 -3.88
CA GLU A 265 11.94 21.62 -5.24
C GLU A 265 10.98 21.02 -6.27
N GLY A 266 10.18 20.01 -5.89
CA GLY A 266 9.22 19.37 -6.78
C GLY A 266 7.93 20.16 -6.97
N SER A 267 7.01 19.62 -7.76
CA SER A 267 5.62 20.08 -7.84
C SER A 267 4.67 18.89 -8.01
N VAL A 268 3.36 19.15 -8.07
CA VAL A 268 2.34 18.11 -8.30
C VAL A 268 2.49 17.37 -9.63
N SER A 269 3.22 17.93 -10.59
CA SER A 269 3.45 17.33 -11.91
C SER A 269 4.93 17.13 -12.25
N GLU A 270 5.84 17.70 -11.46
CA GLU A 270 7.28 17.66 -11.73
C GLU A 270 7.99 16.96 -10.57
N PRO A 271 8.51 15.73 -10.79
CA PRO A 271 9.21 14.99 -9.76
C PRO A 271 10.56 15.61 -9.40
N SER A 272 10.95 15.44 -8.14
CA SER A 272 12.26 15.85 -7.62
C SER A 272 12.84 14.79 -6.70
N LEU A 273 14.14 14.87 -6.44
CA LEU A 273 14.77 14.01 -5.44
C LEU A 273 14.21 14.34 -4.05
N THR A 274 13.71 13.30 -3.39
CA THR A 274 13.13 13.36 -2.05
C THR A 274 13.79 12.31 -1.18
N ASN A 275 14.38 12.71 -0.06
CA ASN A 275 14.86 11.78 0.94
C ASN A 275 13.70 11.28 1.80
N ILE A 276 13.61 9.95 1.95
CA ILE A 276 12.64 9.28 2.83
C ILE A 276 13.40 8.54 3.92
N TYR A 277 12.75 8.27 5.06
CA TYR A 277 13.36 7.80 6.30
C TYR A 277 12.66 6.54 6.84
N LEU A 278 13.40 5.46 7.11
CA LEU A 278 12.84 4.17 7.52
C LEU A 278 12.11 4.29 8.87
N MET A 279 10.83 3.93 8.91
CA MET A 279 10.01 3.98 10.12
C MET A 279 9.50 2.61 10.55
N GLN A 280 9.06 1.81 9.59
CA GLN A 280 8.33 0.58 9.81
C GLN A 280 8.74 -0.49 8.78
N PHE A 281 8.68 -1.76 9.21
CA PHE A 281 8.88 -2.90 8.33
C PHE A 281 7.95 -4.05 8.73
N ASP A 282 7.07 -4.47 7.82
CA ASP A 282 6.14 -5.57 8.08
C ASP A 282 6.65 -6.88 7.49
N ILE A 283 6.36 -7.98 8.18
CA ILE A 283 6.64 -9.34 7.75
C ILE A 283 5.38 -10.17 7.97
N ILE A 284 4.83 -10.72 6.89
CA ILE A 284 3.69 -11.62 6.96
C ILE A 284 4.10 -12.97 6.40
N VAL A 285 3.71 -14.04 7.09
CA VAL A 285 4.11 -15.41 6.74
C VAL A 285 2.91 -16.33 6.71
N LYS A 286 2.83 -17.14 5.64
CA LYS A 286 1.92 -18.27 5.56
C LYS A 286 2.46 -19.40 6.45
N ASP A 287 1.91 -19.55 7.64
CA ASP A 287 2.25 -20.59 8.60
C ASP A 287 0.99 -21.16 9.22
N SER A 288 0.46 -22.20 8.57
CA SER A 288 -0.78 -22.88 8.98
C SER A 288 -0.61 -23.73 10.25
N GLU A 289 0.62 -24.05 10.65
CA GLU A 289 0.88 -24.72 11.93
C GLU A 289 0.83 -23.73 13.08
N ALA A 290 1.43 -22.55 12.91
CA ALA A 290 1.40 -21.49 13.91
C ALA A 290 0.00 -20.87 14.06
N ALA A 291 -0.69 -20.64 12.93
CA ALA A 291 -1.96 -19.92 12.86
C ALA A 291 -3.03 -20.74 12.09
N PRO A 292 -3.57 -21.83 12.65
CA PRO A 292 -4.40 -22.79 11.92
C PRO A 292 -5.74 -22.24 11.41
N GLU A 293 -6.29 -21.19 12.02
CA GLU A 293 -7.56 -20.60 11.57
C GLU A 293 -7.38 -19.73 10.33
N THR A 294 -6.32 -18.92 10.28
CA THR A 294 -6.09 -17.95 9.20
C THR A 294 -5.11 -18.46 8.15
N GLY A 295 -4.20 -19.34 8.55
CA GLY A 295 -3.01 -19.72 7.80
C GLY A 295 -1.90 -18.66 7.81
N TRP A 296 -2.09 -17.52 8.49
CA TRP A 296 -1.19 -16.37 8.42
C TRP A 296 -0.86 -15.76 9.77
N VAL A 297 0.42 -15.40 9.92
CA VAL A 297 0.91 -14.54 11.00
C VAL A 297 1.35 -13.20 10.41
N PHE A 298 0.78 -12.11 10.93
CA PHE A 298 1.13 -10.74 10.58
C PHE A 298 2.02 -10.17 11.66
N SER A 299 3.18 -9.61 11.28
CA SER A 299 4.14 -9.03 12.22
C SER A 299 4.62 -7.67 11.73
N THR A 300 4.94 -6.79 12.67
CA THR A 300 5.47 -5.46 12.38
C THR A 300 6.71 -5.20 13.22
N LEU A 301 7.74 -4.63 12.59
CA LEU A 301 8.90 -4.02 13.22
C LEU A 301 8.78 -2.50 13.12
N ILE A 302 9.30 -1.79 14.12
CA ILE A 302 9.34 -0.33 14.16
C ILE A 302 10.74 0.16 14.50
N TYR A 303 11.16 1.27 13.90
CA TYR A 303 12.41 1.92 14.25
C TYR A 303 12.35 2.49 15.67
N ASP A 304 13.32 2.12 16.52
CA ASP A 304 13.54 2.77 17.80
C ASP A 304 14.97 3.33 17.85
N LYS A 305 15.08 4.66 17.78
CA LYS A 305 16.39 5.32 17.83
C LYS A 305 17.22 4.97 19.07
N ASN A 306 16.57 4.61 20.18
CA ASN A 306 17.20 4.27 21.45
C ASN A 306 17.50 2.78 21.59
N ALA A 307 17.04 1.93 20.65
CA ALA A 307 17.39 0.52 20.65
C ALA A 307 18.90 0.35 20.40
N PRO A 308 19.52 -0.71 20.97
CA PRO A 308 20.92 -1.02 20.71
C PRO A 308 21.09 -1.52 19.27
N GLY A 309 22.27 -1.33 18.71
CA GLY A 309 22.55 -1.72 17.33
C GLY A 309 23.59 -0.85 16.65
N ASP A 310 24.20 -1.38 15.59
CA ASP A 310 25.21 -0.67 14.82
C ASP A 310 24.55 0.19 13.72
N ASP A 311 23.42 -0.26 13.18
CA ASP A 311 22.66 0.45 12.16
C ASP A 311 21.17 0.56 12.47
N SER A 312 20.41 1.19 11.57
CA SER A 312 18.97 1.40 11.73
C SER A 312 18.17 0.09 11.64
N TRP A 313 18.69 -0.94 10.97
CA TRP A 313 18.05 -2.25 10.89
C TRP A 313 18.14 -3.01 12.22
N ASP A 314 19.29 -2.95 12.91
CA ASP A 314 19.40 -3.46 14.29
C ASP A 314 18.33 -2.85 15.19
N LYS A 315 18.08 -1.55 15.00
CA LYS A 315 17.09 -0.75 15.74
C LYS A 315 15.64 -0.94 15.33
N MET A 316 15.35 -1.80 14.34
CA MET A 316 13.98 -2.22 14.02
C MET A 316 13.49 -3.24 15.06
N VAL A 317 12.78 -2.78 16.10
CA VAL A 317 12.28 -3.64 17.19
C VAL A 317 10.88 -4.19 16.88
N PRO A 318 10.52 -5.42 17.31
CA PRO A 318 9.17 -5.93 17.18
C PRO A 318 8.13 -5.02 17.84
N LEU A 319 7.16 -4.54 17.06
CA LEU A 319 5.96 -3.88 17.56
C LEU A 319 4.93 -4.92 18.01
N GLY A 320 4.74 -5.99 17.24
CA GLY A 320 3.79 -7.04 17.61
C GLY A 320 3.58 -8.09 16.54
N ALA A 321 2.69 -9.04 16.87
CA ALA A 321 2.21 -10.07 15.97
C ALA A 321 0.69 -10.31 16.16
N THR A 322 -0.03 -10.61 15.09
CA THR A 322 -1.42 -11.06 15.13
C THR A 322 -1.66 -12.22 14.16
N TRP A 323 -2.47 -13.17 14.57
CA TRP A 323 -2.70 -14.43 13.85
C TRP A 323 -4.14 -14.93 13.94
N GLY A 324 -5.05 -14.07 14.39
CA GLY A 324 -6.47 -14.38 14.48
C GLY A 324 -7.33 -13.17 14.83
N GLY A 325 -8.62 -13.27 14.51
CA GLY A 325 -9.57 -12.19 14.63
C GLY A 325 -10.14 -12.01 16.04
N ASN A 326 -10.05 -13.02 16.93
CA ASN A 326 -10.76 -13.05 18.21
C ASN A 326 -12.23 -12.54 18.09
N PRO A 327 -13.09 -13.18 17.27
CA PRO A 327 -14.43 -12.65 16.93
C PRO A 327 -15.39 -12.55 18.12
N ASP A 328 -15.15 -13.29 19.19
CA ASP A 328 -15.99 -13.27 20.40
C ASP A 328 -15.64 -12.10 21.36
N VAL A 329 -14.57 -11.35 21.08
CA VAL A 329 -14.16 -10.20 21.89
C VAL A 329 -14.75 -8.94 21.28
N ILE A 330 -15.83 -8.45 21.89
CA ILE A 330 -16.50 -7.20 21.52
C ILE A 330 -16.32 -6.18 22.64
N ASN A 331 -15.56 -5.12 22.37
CA ASN A 331 -15.32 -4.02 23.30
C ASN A 331 -15.66 -2.66 22.69
N THR A 332 -16.71 -2.01 23.17
CA THR A 332 -17.15 -0.69 22.69
C THR A 332 -16.86 0.44 23.69
N SER A 333 -15.99 0.18 24.66
CA SER A 333 -15.48 1.23 25.57
C SER A 333 -14.70 2.30 24.81
N SER A 334 -14.60 3.50 25.41
CA SER A 334 -13.85 4.60 24.79
C SER A 334 -12.38 4.25 24.60
N GLU A 335 -11.80 3.47 25.52
CA GLU A 335 -10.40 3.05 25.50
C GLU A 335 -10.09 2.07 24.34
N ALA A 336 -11.10 1.35 23.83
CA ALA A 336 -10.94 0.48 22.67
C ALA A 336 -11.11 1.22 21.33
N LEU A 337 -11.90 2.30 21.33
CA LEU A 337 -12.32 3.01 20.13
C LEU A 337 -11.46 4.24 19.86
N THR A 338 -11.11 5.02 20.88
CA THR A 338 -10.45 6.31 20.72
C THR A 338 -8.93 6.13 20.54
N PRO A 339 -8.33 6.65 19.46
CA PRO A 339 -6.88 6.63 19.28
C PRO A 339 -6.16 7.47 20.36
N PRO A 340 -5.04 7.01 20.92
CA PRO A 340 -4.49 5.65 20.77
C PRO A 340 -5.31 4.62 21.54
N ALA A 341 -5.74 3.54 20.87
CA ALA A 341 -6.47 2.45 21.51
C ALA A 341 -5.59 1.69 22.52
N GLN A 342 -6.17 1.32 23.65
CA GLN A 342 -5.51 0.52 24.68
C GLN A 342 -5.45 -0.95 24.27
N VAL A 343 -4.34 -1.62 24.59
CA VAL A 343 -4.15 -3.04 24.31
C VAL A 343 -5.04 -3.89 25.22
N ASN A 344 -6.03 -4.56 24.63
CA ASN A 344 -6.88 -5.48 25.37
C ASN A 344 -6.19 -6.84 25.59
N THR A 345 -5.99 -7.19 26.85
CA THR A 345 -5.38 -8.46 27.27
C THR A 345 -6.25 -9.69 27.00
N LYS A 346 -7.53 -9.53 26.65
CA LYS A 346 -8.42 -10.62 26.23
C LYS A 346 -8.18 -11.09 24.80
N LEU A 347 -7.43 -10.34 24.00
CA LEU A 347 -7.10 -10.71 22.63
C LEU A 347 -6.00 -11.77 22.63
N THR A 348 -6.38 -13.05 22.64
CA THR A 348 -5.42 -14.17 22.73
C THR A 348 -4.63 -14.43 21.45
N GLN A 349 -5.08 -13.89 20.31
CA GLN A 349 -4.44 -14.06 18.99
C GLN A 349 -3.75 -12.77 18.51
N ASN A 350 -3.39 -11.92 19.47
CA ASN A 350 -2.73 -10.63 19.26
C ASN A 350 -1.71 -10.40 20.38
N TRP A 351 -0.52 -9.96 20.02
CA TRP A 351 0.54 -9.58 20.94
C TRP A 351 1.13 -8.24 20.52
N ILE A 352 1.24 -7.32 21.48
CA ILE A 352 1.87 -6.01 21.30
C ILE A 352 3.05 -5.91 22.28
N ASN A 353 4.21 -5.53 21.76
CA ASN A 353 5.36 -5.18 22.57
C ASN A 353 5.17 -3.79 23.16
N MET A 354 5.02 -3.72 24.49
CA MET A 354 4.85 -2.45 25.18
C MET A 354 6.16 -1.67 25.34
N ASN A 355 7.30 -2.28 25.03
CA ASN A 355 8.64 -1.68 25.06
C ASN A 355 9.05 -1.17 23.67
N THR A 356 8.16 -0.44 23.00
CA THR A 356 8.43 0.26 21.74
C THR A 356 8.26 1.76 21.95
N PRO A 357 8.81 2.60 21.05
CA PRO A 357 8.52 4.03 21.04
C PRO A 357 7.02 4.31 21.05
N GLU A 358 6.60 5.40 21.71
CA GLU A 358 5.19 5.74 21.88
C GLU A 358 4.47 5.93 20.54
N TYR A 359 5.12 6.55 19.56
CA TYR A 359 4.54 6.79 18.24
C TYR A 359 4.12 5.50 17.53
N ALA A 360 4.80 4.37 17.84
CA ALA A 360 4.51 3.08 17.25
C ALA A 360 3.11 2.57 17.61
N ARG A 361 2.55 3.07 18.71
CA ARG A 361 1.23 2.67 19.25
C ARG A 361 0.16 3.74 19.06
N SER A 362 0.46 4.87 18.39
CA SER A 362 -0.51 5.95 18.13
C SER A 362 -1.71 5.49 17.31
N THR A 363 -1.51 4.48 16.44
CA THR A 363 -2.52 4.03 15.47
C THR A 363 -2.78 2.53 15.56
N LEU A 364 -2.69 1.92 16.75
CA LEU A 364 -3.20 0.56 16.92
C LEU A 364 -4.66 0.49 16.48
N GLY A 365 -5.06 -0.66 15.93
CA GLY A 365 -6.44 -0.91 15.55
C GLY A 365 -7.35 -1.01 16.77
N TRP A 366 -8.65 -1.16 16.49
CA TRP A 366 -9.68 -1.32 17.51
C TRP A 366 -9.27 -2.32 18.59
N ASP A 367 -9.43 -1.90 19.85
CA ASP A 367 -9.13 -2.71 21.03
C ASP A 367 -7.63 -3.07 21.20
N GLY A 368 -6.76 -2.30 20.52
CA GLY A 368 -5.31 -2.43 20.53
C GLY A 368 -4.77 -3.57 19.68
N ARG A 369 -5.51 -3.94 18.62
CA ARG A 369 -5.05 -4.90 17.60
C ARG A 369 -3.85 -4.36 16.84
N LEU A 370 -2.94 -5.25 16.46
CA LEU A 370 -1.73 -4.86 15.75
C LEU A 370 -2.05 -4.06 14.49
N SER A 371 -1.43 -2.89 14.40
CA SER A 371 -1.31 -2.07 13.21
C SER A 371 0.00 -1.31 13.34
N GLY A 372 0.82 -1.29 12.30
CA GLY A 372 1.91 -0.35 12.24
C GLY A 372 1.40 1.10 12.07
N PRO A 373 2.19 2.12 12.44
CA PRO A 373 1.90 3.53 12.21
C PRO A 373 1.50 3.90 10.79
N ASN A 374 1.98 3.16 9.80
CA ASN A 374 1.66 3.38 8.39
C ASN A 374 0.27 2.82 7.97
N ASP A 375 -0.31 1.85 8.70
CA ASP A 375 -1.29 0.93 8.10
C ASP A 375 -2.76 1.34 8.21
N GLY A 376 -3.03 2.62 8.50
CA GLY A 376 -4.37 3.18 8.34
C GLY A 376 -5.44 2.66 9.28
N ALA A 377 -5.07 1.98 10.36
CA ALA A 377 -6.05 1.43 11.29
C ALA A 377 -6.82 2.52 12.07
N VAL A 378 -6.44 3.80 11.94
CA VAL A 378 -7.15 4.93 12.52
C VAL A 378 -7.71 5.85 11.44
N VAL A 379 -8.98 6.20 11.59
CA VAL A 379 -9.68 7.14 10.72
C VAL A 379 -9.95 8.42 11.49
N THR A 380 -9.33 9.53 11.06
CA THR A 380 -9.44 10.83 11.75
C THR A 380 -9.79 11.95 10.76
N PRO A 381 -10.93 12.64 10.93
CA PRO A 381 -12.07 12.29 11.77
C PRO A 381 -12.85 11.10 11.18
N ALA A 382 -13.81 10.55 11.94
CA ALA A 382 -14.68 9.47 11.45
C ALA A 382 -16.16 9.69 11.80
N TRP A 383 -17.04 9.10 11.01
CA TRP A 383 -18.42 8.83 11.39
C TRP A 383 -18.60 7.33 11.61
N ALA A 384 -19.26 6.90 12.67
CA ALA A 384 -19.67 5.51 12.83
C ALA A 384 -21.04 5.41 13.52
N GLY A 385 -21.96 4.63 12.95
CA GLY A 385 -23.35 4.49 13.41
C GLY A 385 -24.09 5.79 13.77
N GLY A 386 -23.79 6.87 13.04
CA GLY A 386 -24.39 8.19 13.26
C GLY A 386 -23.71 9.02 14.37
N HIS A 387 -22.66 8.50 15.01
CA HIS A 387 -21.79 9.26 15.90
C HIS A 387 -20.59 9.84 15.14
N TYR A 388 -20.21 11.07 15.46
CA TYR A 388 -19.03 11.74 14.90
C TYR A 388 -17.87 11.66 15.91
N TYR A 389 -16.75 11.11 15.47
CA TYR A 389 -15.52 10.94 16.23
C TYR A 389 -14.49 12.00 15.79
N PRO A 390 -14.45 13.20 16.41
CA PRO A 390 -13.56 14.28 15.99
C PRO A 390 -12.08 13.97 16.23
N ALA A 391 -11.77 13.21 17.29
CA ALA A 391 -10.41 12.75 17.61
C ALA A 391 -10.01 11.49 16.82
N GLY A 392 -10.91 10.98 15.97
CA GLY A 392 -10.72 9.76 15.20
C GLY A 392 -11.26 8.51 15.88
N LEU A 393 -11.26 7.43 15.11
CA LEU A 393 -11.76 6.12 15.48
C LEU A 393 -10.73 5.05 15.09
N SER A 394 -10.38 4.18 16.03
CA SER A 394 -9.58 2.98 15.79
C SER A 394 -10.47 1.91 15.15
N THR A 395 -9.99 1.32 14.06
CA THR A 395 -10.77 0.47 13.15
C THR A 395 -10.12 -0.91 12.97
N ALA A 396 -9.91 -1.39 11.75
CA ALA A 396 -9.28 -2.68 11.50
C ALA A 396 -7.76 -2.57 11.60
N GLY A 397 -7.13 -3.43 12.42
CA GLY A 397 -5.68 -3.65 12.37
C GLY A 397 -5.27 -4.47 11.14
N CYS A 398 -3.98 -4.82 11.03
CA CYS A 398 -3.40 -5.47 9.85
C CYS A 398 -4.22 -6.67 9.35
N LEU A 399 -4.44 -7.68 10.21
CA LEU A 399 -5.16 -8.89 9.82
C LEU A 399 -6.59 -8.60 9.36
N GLY A 400 -7.32 -7.73 10.08
CA GLY A 400 -8.70 -7.42 9.75
C GLY A 400 -8.83 -6.66 8.44
N CYS A 401 -7.92 -5.71 8.21
CA CYS A 401 -7.81 -4.97 6.97
C CYS A 401 -7.52 -5.92 5.79
N HIS A 402 -6.51 -6.78 5.93
CA HIS A 402 -6.13 -7.76 4.92
C HIS A 402 -7.17 -8.87 4.71
N SER A 403 -8.02 -9.19 5.69
CA SER A 403 -9.08 -10.20 5.56
C SER A 403 -10.12 -9.85 4.49
N SER A 404 -10.16 -8.59 4.05
CA SER A 404 -11.03 -8.11 2.97
C SER A 404 -10.45 -8.34 1.57
N ALA A 405 -9.22 -8.86 1.45
CA ALA A 405 -8.57 -9.12 0.17
C ALA A 405 -9.31 -10.21 -0.61
N GLN A 406 -10.14 -9.77 -1.55
CA GLN A 406 -11.00 -10.63 -2.35
C GLN A 406 -11.27 -9.99 -3.72
N TYR A 407 -11.91 -10.74 -4.60
CA TYR A 407 -12.22 -10.28 -5.95
C TYR A 407 -13.60 -10.74 -6.44
N ASN A 408 -14.30 -9.87 -7.15
CA ASN A 408 -15.54 -10.19 -7.84
C ASN A 408 -15.27 -10.65 -9.28
N PRO A 409 -15.39 -11.94 -9.62
CA PRO A 409 -15.16 -12.43 -10.99
C PRO A 409 -16.14 -11.84 -12.02
N GLU A 410 -17.35 -11.42 -11.61
CA GLU A 410 -18.33 -10.82 -12.51
C GLU A 410 -17.94 -9.39 -12.93
N SER A 411 -17.03 -8.73 -12.20
CA SER A 411 -16.61 -7.33 -12.48
C SER A 411 -15.78 -7.17 -13.76
N LEU A 412 -15.34 -8.28 -14.37
CA LEU A 412 -14.68 -8.27 -15.69
C LEU A 412 -15.63 -7.99 -16.84
N THR A 413 -16.86 -8.49 -16.72
CA THR A 413 -17.83 -8.51 -17.82
C THR A 413 -19.06 -7.66 -17.50
N THR A 414 -19.08 -6.99 -16.35
CA THR A 414 -20.21 -6.19 -15.87
C THR A 414 -19.71 -4.90 -15.21
N ASP A 415 -20.64 -3.99 -14.92
CA ASP A 415 -20.38 -2.77 -14.14
C ASP A 415 -20.42 -3.01 -12.62
N GLN A 416 -20.45 -4.27 -12.17
CA GLN A 416 -20.36 -4.60 -10.75
C GLN A 416 -19.02 -4.16 -10.16
N PRO A 417 -18.98 -3.73 -8.89
CA PRO A 417 -17.72 -3.37 -8.24
C PRO A 417 -16.79 -4.57 -8.11
N ASN A 418 -15.49 -4.31 -8.16
CA ASN A 418 -14.42 -5.32 -8.07
C ASN A 418 -14.37 -6.03 -6.72
N MET A 419 -14.85 -5.37 -5.67
CA MET A 419 -14.92 -5.87 -4.31
C MET A 419 -16.25 -5.47 -3.69
N THR A 420 -16.76 -6.28 -2.77
CA THR A 420 -18.00 -6.00 -2.02
C THR A 420 -17.76 -5.22 -0.73
N SER A 421 -16.66 -5.50 -0.03
CA SER A 421 -16.27 -4.77 1.19
C SER A 421 -15.03 -3.92 0.93
N PHE A 422 -14.97 -2.77 1.59
CA PHE A 422 -13.77 -1.93 1.66
C PHE A 422 -12.76 -2.52 2.67
N LEU A 423 -11.52 -2.04 2.65
CA LEU A 423 -10.47 -2.50 3.58
C LEU A 423 -10.76 -2.16 5.05
N LEU A 424 -11.48 -1.07 5.31
CA LEU A 424 -11.97 -0.72 6.65
C LEU A 424 -13.46 -1.04 6.79
N PRO A 425 -14.00 -1.11 8.02
CA PRO A 425 -15.42 -1.34 8.31
C PRO A 425 -16.40 -0.26 7.81
N SER A 426 -16.44 -0.01 6.49
CA SER A 426 -17.31 0.96 5.85
C SER A 426 -18.72 0.41 5.64
N THR A 427 -19.69 1.31 5.58
CA THR A 427 -21.09 0.97 5.34
C THR A 427 -21.39 0.58 3.89
N THR A 428 -20.48 0.86 2.96
CA THR A 428 -20.67 0.75 1.51
C THR A 428 -19.34 0.50 0.78
N GLN A 429 -19.44 0.07 -0.48
CA GLN A 429 -18.32 -0.02 -1.41
C GLN A 429 -18.78 0.51 -2.79
N PRO A 430 -18.19 1.59 -3.34
CA PRO A 430 -17.09 2.38 -2.76
C PRO A 430 -17.49 3.08 -1.45
N PRO A 431 -16.51 3.35 -0.55
CA PRO A 431 -16.78 3.94 0.75
C PRO A 431 -17.37 5.36 0.61
N GLN A 432 -18.31 5.68 1.49
CA GLN A 432 -18.92 7.02 1.55
C GLN A 432 -18.24 7.92 2.59
N VAL A 433 -18.31 9.23 2.36
CA VAL A 433 -17.88 10.26 3.32
C VAL A 433 -19.04 11.18 3.66
N SER A 434 -19.03 11.76 4.86
CA SER A 434 -20.03 12.73 5.32
C SER A 434 -19.36 13.97 5.89
N ALA A 435 -19.98 15.13 5.72
CA ALA A 435 -19.52 16.38 6.30
C ALA A 435 -19.53 16.32 7.85
N PRO A 436 -18.65 17.06 8.54
CA PRO A 436 -18.72 17.18 9.99
C PRO A 436 -20.05 17.85 10.44
N PRO A 437 -20.49 17.64 11.70
CA PRO A 437 -21.74 18.23 12.20
C PRO A 437 -21.79 19.76 12.20
N LEU A 438 -20.62 20.42 12.22
CA LEU A 438 -20.47 21.87 12.27
C LEU A 438 -19.70 22.37 11.05
N SER A 439 -20.15 23.47 10.44
CA SER A 439 -19.64 24.04 9.18
C SER A 439 -18.20 24.57 9.24
N SER A 440 -17.56 24.57 10.42
CA SER A 440 -16.16 24.95 10.64
C SER A 440 -15.25 23.75 10.94
N GLY A 441 -15.76 22.52 10.82
CA GLY A 441 -14.98 21.30 11.03
C GLY A 441 -14.09 20.93 9.85
N PRO A 442 -13.22 19.90 10.01
CA PRO A 442 -12.36 19.37 8.94
C PRO A 442 -13.15 18.90 7.71
N LYS A 443 -12.45 18.53 6.63
CA LYS A 443 -13.04 17.94 5.41
C LYS A 443 -13.93 16.72 5.72
N ASN A 444 -14.77 16.33 4.75
CA ASN A 444 -15.64 15.14 4.84
C ASN A 444 -14.90 13.91 5.40
N SER A 445 -15.55 13.18 6.30
CA SER A 445 -14.96 12.06 7.03
C SER A 445 -15.60 10.74 6.60
N LEU A 446 -14.82 9.66 6.61
CA LEU A 446 -15.29 8.32 6.22
C LEU A 446 -16.45 7.86 7.11
N VAL A 447 -17.47 7.26 6.48
CA VAL A 447 -18.62 6.67 7.16
C VAL A 447 -18.39 5.18 7.37
N LEU A 448 -18.32 4.80 8.64
CA LEU A 448 -18.05 3.47 9.13
C LEU A 448 -19.31 2.87 9.77
N THR A 449 -19.26 1.55 9.89
CA THR A 449 -20.27 0.74 10.57
C THR A 449 -20.18 0.95 12.07
N GLU A 450 -21.30 0.77 12.78
CA GLU A 450 -21.31 0.95 14.25
C GLU A 450 -20.32 -0.02 14.91
N PRO A 451 -19.36 0.46 15.74
CA PRO A 451 -18.36 -0.40 16.35
C PRO A 451 -18.98 -1.53 17.18
N GLY A 452 -18.46 -2.75 17.02
CA GLY A 452 -18.99 -3.94 17.69
C GLY A 452 -20.31 -4.49 17.13
N SER A 453 -20.92 -3.84 16.14
CA SER A 453 -22.08 -4.39 15.43
C SER A 453 -21.72 -5.65 14.62
N ALA A 454 -22.72 -6.47 14.27
CA ALA A 454 -22.49 -7.65 13.43
C ALA A 454 -21.81 -7.32 12.09
N LEU A 455 -22.10 -6.15 11.51
CA LEU A 455 -21.46 -5.70 10.28
C LEU A 455 -20.00 -5.31 10.52
N TRP A 456 -19.70 -4.57 11.59
CA TRP A 456 -18.32 -4.26 12.01
C TRP A 456 -17.49 -5.53 12.23
N MET A 457 -18.09 -6.52 12.89
CA MET A 457 -17.42 -7.78 13.21
C MET A 457 -17.02 -8.61 11.98
N LYS A 458 -17.47 -8.28 10.76
CA LYS A 458 -16.98 -8.92 9.53
C LYS A 458 -15.46 -8.81 9.37
N TRP A 459 -14.83 -7.71 9.79
CA TRP A 459 -13.38 -7.50 9.69
C TRP A 459 -12.59 -8.19 10.81
N PHE A 460 -13.25 -8.83 11.78
CA PHE A 460 -12.61 -9.40 12.97
C PHE A 460 -12.88 -10.91 13.10
N GLN A 461 -13.21 -11.56 11.99
CA GLN A 461 -13.29 -13.02 11.91
C GLN A 461 -11.91 -13.61 11.62
N SER A 462 -11.62 -14.78 12.18
CA SER A 462 -10.53 -15.63 11.71
C SER A 462 -11.05 -16.46 10.54
N ARG A 463 -10.66 -16.11 9.31
CA ARG A 463 -11.04 -16.84 8.10
C ARG A 463 -9.84 -17.53 7.51
N ALA A 464 -10.04 -18.70 6.93
CA ALA A 464 -9.01 -19.34 6.12
C ALA A 464 -8.69 -18.46 4.90
N GLY A 465 -7.46 -18.53 4.40
CA GLY A 465 -7.01 -17.75 3.25
C GLY A 465 -7.79 -17.97 1.94
N ASP A 466 -8.47 -19.11 1.82
CA ASP A 466 -9.32 -19.46 0.69
C ASP A 466 -10.80 -19.10 0.89
N GLU A 467 -11.17 -18.57 2.06
CA GLU A 467 -12.52 -18.13 2.41
C GLU A 467 -12.67 -16.62 2.17
N PRO A 468 -13.50 -16.19 1.20
CA PRO A 468 -13.73 -14.77 0.96
C PRO A 468 -14.55 -14.14 2.09
N MET A 469 -14.34 -12.84 2.36
CA MET A 469 -15.15 -12.10 3.33
C MET A 469 -16.62 -12.00 2.93
N ASP A 470 -16.88 -11.86 1.62
CA ASP A 470 -18.21 -11.72 1.05
C ASP A 470 -18.61 -12.90 0.15
N PRO A 471 -19.89 -13.28 0.12
CA PRO A 471 -20.40 -14.28 -0.80
C PRO A 471 -20.11 -13.92 -2.27
N LYS A 472 -19.86 -14.94 -3.10
CA LYS A 472 -19.59 -14.81 -4.54
C LYS A 472 -18.32 -14.04 -4.89
N GLN A 473 -17.42 -13.85 -3.93
CA GLN A 473 -16.07 -13.35 -4.19
C GLN A 473 -15.08 -14.53 -4.23
N VAL A 474 -13.90 -14.29 -4.80
CA VAL A 474 -12.73 -15.16 -4.71
C VAL A 474 -11.79 -14.57 -3.67
N ALA A 475 -11.37 -15.35 -2.68
CA ALA A 475 -10.38 -14.91 -1.70
C ALA A 475 -9.00 -14.77 -2.34
N LEU A 476 -8.27 -13.73 -1.99
CA LEU A 476 -6.90 -13.49 -2.48
C LEU A 476 -5.85 -13.76 -1.40
N ASP A 477 -6.20 -14.64 -0.45
CA ASP A 477 -5.30 -15.13 0.57
C ASP A 477 -4.55 -14.02 1.32
N TYR A 478 -5.33 -13.02 1.76
CA TYR A 478 -4.87 -11.83 2.49
C TYR A 478 -3.94 -10.87 1.71
N ASP A 479 -3.71 -11.06 0.41
CA ASP A 479 -2.89 -10.16 -0.41
C ASP A 479 -3.64 -8.89 -0.82
N MET A 480 -3.44 -7.84 -0.01
CA MET A 480 -4.00 -6.51 -0.27
C MET A 480 -3.38 -5.79 -1.46
N VAL A 481 -2.11 -6.03 -1.79
CA VAL A 481 -1.47 -5.34 -2.92
C VAL A 481 -2.14 -5.79 -4.21
N THR A 482 -2.38 -7.09 -4.36
CA THR A 482 -3.12 -7.64 -5.49
C THR A 482 -4.57 -7.16 -5.50
N ALA A 483 -5.29 -7.27 -4.37
CA ALA A 483 -6.71 -6.95 -4.28
C ALA A 483 -7.05 -5.46 -4.48
N PHE A 484 -6.31 -4.56 -3.82
CA PHE A 484 -6.64 -3.14 -3.75
C PHE A 484 -5.83 -2.26 -4.71
N LYS A 485 -4.66 -2.73 -5.18
CA LYS A 485 -3.82 -1.96 -6.11
C LYS A 485 -3.81 -2.57 -7.51
N ALA A 486 -3.32 -3.80 -7.66
CA ALA A 486 -3.05 -4.36 -8.99
C ALA A 486 -4.34 -4.64 -9.80
N ILE A 487 -5.29 -5.38 -9.24
CA ILE A 487 -6.51 -5.79 -9.96
C ILE A 487 -7.39 -4.59 -10.38
N PRO A 488 -7.73 -3.63 -9.49
CA PRO A 488 -8.57 -2.50 -9.89
C PRO A 488 -7.96 -1.66 -11.01
N MET A 489 -6.63 -1.50 -10.97
CA MET A 489 -5.89 -0.76 -11.98
C MET A 489 -5.80 -1.54 -13.31
N TRP A 490 -5.55 -2.84 -13.25
CA TRP A 490 -5.62 -3.73 -14.41
C TRP A 490 -6.97 -3.63 -15.13
N GLN A 491 -8.07 -3.71 -14.38
CA GLN A 491 -9.41 -3.63 -14.96
C GLN A 491 -9.69 -2.27 -15.59
N ALA A 492 -9.21 -1.20 -14.98
CA ALA A 492 -9.33 0.14 -15.54
C ALA A 492 -8.54 0.26 -16.86
N ALA A 493 -7.28 -0.20 -16.88
CA ALA A 493 -6.45 -0.21 -18.09
C ALA A 493 -7.08 -1.04 -19.23
N LEU A 494 -7.61 -2.23 -18.93
CA LEU A 494 -8.32 -3.04 -19.93
C LEU A 494 -9.58 -2.36 -20.47
N LYS A 495 -10.37 -1.71 -19.60
CA LYS A 495 -11.54 -0.94 -20.03
C LYS A 495 -11.13 0.20 -20.97
N ALA A 496 -10.05 0.91 -20.67
CA ALA A 496 -9.51 1.97 -21.53
C ALA A 496 -9.03 1.44 -22.89
N MET A 497 -8.26 0.34 -22.91
CA MET A 497 -7.80 -0.31 -24.14
C MET A 497 -8.96 -0.74 -25.05
N ASN A 498 -9.99 -1.36 -24.48
CA ASN A 498 -11.19 -1.78 -25.22
C ASN A 498 -11.96 -0.58 -25.79
N GLN A 499 -12.01 0.55 -25.06
CA GLN A 499 -12.63 1.78 -25.55
C GLN A 499 -11.84 2.34 -26.74
N GLU A 500 -10.51 2.42 -26.66
CA GLU A 500 -9.67 2.86 -27.78
C GLU A 500 -9.86 1.99 -29.03
N ASP A 501 -9.86 0.67 -28.88
CA ASP A 501 -10.03 -0.26 -30.00
C ASP A 501 -11.42 -0.13 -30.63
N SER A 502 -12.47 0.05 -29.82
CA SER A 502 -13.82 0.31 -30.31
C SER A 502 -13.93 1.66 -31.07
N ILE A 503 -13.18 2.69 -30.64
CA ILE A 503 -13.08 3.97 -31.35
C ILE A 503 -12.33 3.79 -32.68
N LYS A 504 -11.23 3.04 -32.71
CA LYS A 504 -10.45 2.73 -33.93
C LYS A 504 -11.27 1.93 -34.95
N VAL A 505 -12.03 0.94 -34.49
CA VAL A 505 -12.95 0.15 -35.33
C VAL A 505 -14.08 1.03 -35.91
N ASN A 506 -14.71 1.88 -35.09
CA ASN A 506 -15.76 2.79 -35.54
C ASN A 506 -15.25 3.91 -36.47
N ALA A 507 -14.03 4.39 -36.27
CA ALA A 507 -13.38 5.34 -37.17
C ALA A 507 -13.09 4.72 -38.56
N SER A 508 -12.79 3.42 -38.61
CA SER A 508 -12.55 2.69 -39.87
C SER A 508 -13.83 2.42 -40.69
N LEU A 509 -15.01 2.48 -40.05
CA LEU A 509 -16.31 2.21 -40.69
C LEU A 509 -16.93 3.43 -41.37
N LYS A 510 -16.36 4.65 -41.20
CA LYS A 510 -16.71 5.81 -42.02
C LYS A 510 -15.84 5.87 -43.29
N ARG A 511 -16.03 4.92 -44.21
CA ARG A 511 -15.65 5.18 -45.61
C ARG A 511 -16.56 6.28 -46.14
N LYS A 512 -15.97 7.39 -46.59
CA LYS A 512 -16.62 8.36 -47.47
C LYS A 512 -17.22 7.60 -48.66
N ALA A 513 -18.55 7.58 -48.77
CA ALA A 513 -19.19 7.38 -50.04
C ALA A 513 -18.81 8.60 -50.92
N HIS A 514 -18.22 8.32 -52.09
CA HIS A 514 -17.90 9.32 -53.10
C HIS A 514 -19.15 9.88 -53.76
#